data_AF-A0A0L6VI84-F1
#
_entry.id   AF-A0A0L6VI84-F1
#
_cell.length_a   1.000
_cell.length_b   1.000
_cell.length_c   1.000
_cell.angle_alpha   90.00
_cell.angle_beta   90.00
_cell.angle_gamma   90.00
#
_symmetry.space_group_name_H-M   'P 1'
#
loop_
_entity.id
_entity.type
_entity.pdbx_description
1 polymer ?
#
loop_
_entity_poly.entity_id
_entity_poly.type
_entity_poly.pdbx_seq_one_letter_code
_entity_poly.pdbx_strand_id
1 'polypeptide(L)'
;GEVEPVAKETPGLHTDTVLCPLGYVQMCIGDHQVSAMIESGSMVNLLPTDLVRDADLVCQQANIGLRGIGGHKCKVDRVVVAKCKRRVSFLLVQASEVILGRPFLFAFWAGLRYDSARREEILSVVDSQG
;
A
#
# COMPACT_ATOMS: atom_id res chain seq x y z
N GLY A 1 31.71 44.05 -25.00
CA GLY A 1 31.72 43.41 -23.67
C GLY A 1 30.34 42.87 -23.45
N GLU A 2 30.12 41.63 -23.85
CA GLU A 2 28.84 40.95 -23.65
C GLU A 2 28.96 40.15 -22.35
N VAL A 3 28.05 40.42 -21.43
CA VAL A 3 27.98 39.75 -20.13
C VAL A 3 27.05 38.57 -20.32
N GLU A 4 27.62 37.36 -20.35
CA GLU A 4 26.88 36.11 -20.32
C GLU A 4 25.93 36.08 -19.10
N PRO A 5 24.66 35.67 -19.24
CA PRO A 5 23.77 35.55 -18.11
C PRO A 5 24.19 34.34 -17.27
N VAL A 6 24.55 34.59 -16.00
CA VAL A 6 24.70 33.54 -14.98
C VAL A 6 23.35 32.85 -14.83
N ALA A 7 23.24 31.64 -15.40
CA ALA A 7 22.12 30.76 -15.15
C ALA A 7 22.01 30.53 -13.64
N LYS A 8 20.89 30.96 -13.04
CA LYS A 8 20.54 30.57 -11.68
C LYS A 8 20.36 29.05 -11.67
N GLU A 9 21.33 28.34 -11.13
CA GLU A 9 21.14 26.96 -10.71
C GLU A 9 20.00 26.93 -9.68
N THR A 10 18.83 26.45 -10.10
CA THR A 10 17.86 25.87 -9.17
C THR A 10 18.60 24.84 -8.32
N PRO A 11 18.48 24.83 -6.98
CA PRO A 11 19.15 23.84 -6.15
C PRO A 11 18.62 22.46 -6.53
N GLY A 12 19.33 21.80 -7.44
CA GLY A 12 18.99 20.50 -7.97
C GLY A 12 19.07 19.48 -6.86
N LEU A 13 18.09 18.58 -6.80
CA LEU A 13 18.16 17.39 -5.96
C LEU A 13 19.55 16.76 -6.10
N HIS A 14 20.23 16.50 -4.99
CA HIS A 14 21.54 15.86 -4.99
C HIS A 14 21.51 14.61 -5.88
N THR A 15 22.59 14.35 -6.61
CA THR A 15 22.72 13.19 -7.51
C THR A 15 22.65 11.83 -6.80
N ASP A 16 22.56 11.83 -5.47
CA ASP A 16 22.46 10.64 -4.62
C ASP A 16 21.07 10.45 -3.98
N THR A 17 20.14 11.38 -4.16
CA THR A 17 18.77 11.27 -3.61
C THR A 17 17.94 10.21 -4.35
N VAL A 18 17.29 9.30 -3.62
CA VAL A 18 16.34 8.32 -4.17
C VAL A 18 14.94 8.67 -3.69
N LEU A 19 13.95 8.57 -4.58
CA LEU A 19 12.55 8.79 -4.24
C LEU A 19 11.83 7.45 -4.03
N CYS A 20 11.25 7.28 -2.85
CA CYS A 20 10.35 6.18 -2.51
C CYS A 20 8.96 6.75 -2.21
N PRO A 21 8.21 7.21 -3.23
CA PRO A 21 6.86 7.71 -3.00
C PRO A 21 5.98 6.60 -2.44
N LEU A 22 5.05 6.95 -1.55
CA LEU A 22 4.05 6.00 -1.08
C LEU A 22 3.25 5.49 -2.28
N GLY A 23 3.34 4.18 -2.51
CA GLY A 23 2.60 3.54 -3.60
C GLY A 23 1.14 3.39 -3.20
N TYR A 24 0.22 3.98 -3.97
CA TYR A 24 -1.21 3.75 -3.81
C TYR A 24 -1.77 3.05 -5.05
N VAL A 25 -2.71 2.14 -4.83
CA VAL A 25 -3.48 1.49 -5.91
C VAL A 25 -4.96 1.73 -5.68
N GLN A 26 -5.68 2.01 -6.77
CA GLN A 26 -7.13 2.11 -6.73
C GLN A 26 -7.73 0.70 -6.76
N MET A 27 -8.64 0.41 -5.84
CA MET A 27 -9.37 -0.86 -5.81
C MET A 27 -10.84 -0.65 -5.45
N CYS A 28 -11.65 -1.69 -5.64
CA CYS A 28 -13.05 -1.70 -5.24
C CYS A 28 -13.25 -2.66 -4.06
N ILE A 29 -14.00 -2.22 -3.05
CA ILE A 29 -14.42 -3.02 -1.90
C ILE A 29 -15.95 -2.90 -1.80
N GLY A 30 -16.65 -3.99 -2.15
CA GLY A 30 -18.08 -3.88 -2.45
C GLY A 30 -18.30 -2.87 -3.58
N ASP A 31 -19.20 -1.91 -3.37
CA ASP A 31 -19.47 -0.82 -4.31
C ASP A 31 -18.62 0.45 -4.05
N HIS A 32 -17.66 0.37 -3.13
CA HIS A 32 -16.83 1.52 -2.73
C HIS A 32 -15.50 1.52 -3.49
N GLN A 33 -15.19 2.62 -4.15
CA GLN A 33 -13.86 2.88 -4.69
C GLN A 33 -12.95 3.41 -3.60
N VAL A 34 -11.81 2.75 -3.40
CA VAL A 34 -10.86 3.09 -2.33
C VAL A 34 -9.43 3.13 -2.86
N SER A 35 -8.66 4.10 -2.35
CA SER A 35 -7.22 4.16 -2.53
C SER A 35 -6.56 3.35 -1.41
N ALA A 36 -5.71 2.40 -1.79
CA ALA A 36 -5.04 1.50 -0.85
C ALA A 36 -3.53 1.66 -0.94
N MET A 37 -2.90 1.87 0.22
CA MET A 37 -1.45 2.03 0.33
C MET A 37 -0.76 0.68 0.25
N ILE A 38 0.26 0.57 -0.57
CA ILE A 38 1.16 -0.58 -0.66
C ILE A 38 2.20 -0.46 0.44
N GLU A 39 2.32 -1.49 1.29
CA GLU A 39 3.26 -1.51 2.41
C GLU A 39 3.96 -2.87 2.48
N SER A 40 5.14 -2.98 1.87
CA SER A 40 5.91 -4.23 1.81
C SER A 40 6.45 -4.67 3.18
N GLY A 41 6.59 -3.75 4.13
CA GLY A 41 6.95 -4.03 5.52
C GLY A 41 5.84 -4.75 6.29
N SER A 42 4.57 -4.59 5.88
CA SER A 42 3.45 -5.20 6.58
C SER A 42 3.31 -6.70 6.26
N MET A 43 3.17 -7.52 7.31
CA MET A 43 2.86 -8.96 7.19
C MET A 43 1.39 -9.24 6.90
N VAL A 44 0.52 -8.23 6.97
CA VAL A 44 -0.93 -8.34 6.93
C VAL A 44 -1.53 -7.23 6.07
N ASN A 45 -2.70 -7.46 5.48
CA ASN A 45 -3.49 -6.37 4.93
C ASN A 45 -4.39 -5.80 6.04
N LEU A 46 -4.59 -4.49 6.05
CA LEU A 46 -5.42 -3.80 7.04
C LEU A 46 -6.58 -3.09 6.34
N LEU A 47 -7.74 -3.15 6.97
CA LEU A 47 -8.96 -2.51 6.49
C LEU A 47 -9.58 -1.64 7.60
N PRO A 48 -9.95 -0.39 7.31
CA PRO A 48 -10.69 0.46 8.23
C PRO A 48 -12.00 -0.20 8.68
N THR A 49 -12.28 -0.11 9.98
CA THR A 49 -13.52 -0.67 10.55
C THR A 49 -14.77 0.01 9.98
N ASP A 50 -14.71 1.31 9.72
CA ASP A 50 -15.82 2.05 9.10
C ASP A 50 -16.09 1.55 7.67
N LEU A 51 -15.05 1.31 6.87
CA LEU A 51 -15.20 0.81 5.51
C LEU A 51 -15.83 -0.59 5.46
N VAL A 52 -15.52 -1.45 6.44
CA VAL A 52 -16.14 -2.76 6.59
C VAL A 52 -17.64 -2.63 6.84
N ARG A 53 -18.04 -1.70 7.72
CA ARG A 53 -19.44 -1.43 8.04
C ARG A 53 -20.18 -0.84 6.84
N ASP A 54 -19.58 0.13 6.18
CA ASP A 54 -20.21 0.87 5.08
C ASP A 54 -20.39 0.00 3.83
N ALA A 55 -19.46 -0.93 3.58
CA ALA A 55 -19.56 -1.89 2.48
C ALA A 55 -20.28 -3.21 2.84
N ASP A 56 -20.93 -3.30 4.01
CA ASP A 56 -21.67 -4.47 4.51
C ASP A 56 -20.87 -5.78 4.42
N LEU A 57 -19.61 -5.75 4.85
CA LEU A 57 -18.69 -6.87 4.70
C LEU A 57 -18.80 -7.84 5.87
N VAL A 58 -18.85 -9.14 5.57
CA VAL A 58 -18.91 -10.19 6.60
C VAL A 58 -17.55 -10.35 7.28
N CYS A 59 -17.53 -10.15 8.60
CA CYS A 59 -16.37 -10.38 9.46
C CYS A 59 -16.38 -11.80 10.03
N GLN A 60 -15.22 -12.45 10.09
CA GLN A 60 -15.08 -13.72 10.82
C GLN A 60 -14.12 -13.50 11.98
N GLN A 61 -14.64 -13.52 13.20
CA GLN A 61 -13.80 -13.35 14.38
C GLN A 61 -12.66 -14.37 14.42
N ALA A 62 -11.45 -13.87 14.60
CA ALA A 62 -10.25 -14.68 14.80
C ALA A 62 -9.37 -13.96 15.83
N ASN A 63 -8.85 -14.71 16.80
CA ASN A 63 -7.96 -14.15 17.82
C ASN A 63 -6.53 -14.04 17.25
N ILE A 64 -6.25 -12.95 16.54
CA ILE A 64 -4.93 -12.65 16.00
C ILE A 64 -4.29 -11.52 16.81
N GLY A 65 -3.10 -11.78 17.36
CA GLY A 65 -2.31 -10.77 18.04
C GLY A 65 -1.32 -10.12 17.08
N LEU A 66 -1.44 -8.82 16.84
CA LEU A 66 -0.43 -8.03 16.15
C LEU A 66 0.50 -7.37 17.14
N ARG A 67 1.78 -7.21 16.77
CA ARG A 67 2.76 -6.42 17.50
C ARG A 67 3.33 -5.36 16.59
N GLY A 68 3.09 -4.09 16.91
CA GLY A 68 3.72 -2.97 16.23
C GLY A 68 5.18 -2.79 16.66
N ILE A 69 5.91 -1.89 15.98
CA ILE A 69 7.32 -1.58 16.28
C ILE A 69 7.50 -1.10 17.73
N GLY A 70 6.53 -0.36 18.28
CA GLY A 70 6.51 0.06 19.69
C GLY A 70 6.16 -1.06 20.69
N GLY A 71 6.05 -2.32 20.27
CA GLY A 71 5.77 -3.45 21.14
C GLY A 71 4.31 -3.62 21.58
N HIS A 72 3.44 -2.65 21.29
CA HIS A 72 2.01 -2.71 21.59
C HIS A 72 1.35 -3.91 20.93
N LYS A 73 0.58 -4.67 21.72
CA LYS A 73 -0.26 -5.76 21.24
C LYS A 73 -1.62 -5.21 20.84
N CYS A 74 -2.01 -5.43 19.59
CA CYS A 74 -3.37 -5.14 19.12
C CYS A 74 -4.09 -6.47 18.88
N LYS A 75 -5.24 -6.66 19.52
CA LYS A 75 -6.19 -7.70 19.13
C LYS A 75 -6.99 -7.16 17.97
N VAL A 76 -7.00 -7.88 16.87
CA VAL A 76 -7.73 -7.50 15.66
C VAL A 76 -8.60 -8.65 15.22
N ASP A 77 -9.85 -8.35 14.90
CA ASP A 77 -10.72 -9.30 14.23
C ASP A 77 -10.18 -9.56 12.80
N ARG A 78 -10.36 -10.78 12.31
CA ARG A 78 -10.08 -11.08 10.90
C ARG A 78 -11.31 -10.72 10.10
N VAL A 79 -11.09 -10.07 8.98
CA VAL A 79 -12.12 -9.86 7.97
C VAL A 79 -11.76 -10.67 6.74
N VAL A 80 -12.73 -11.45 6.30
CA VAL A 80 -12.70 -12.15 5.01
C VAL A 80 -13.51 -11.30 4.05
N VAL A 81 -12.92 -10.24 3.49
CA VAL A 81 -13.59 -9.43 2.47
C VAL A 81 -13.49 -10.08 1.10
N ALA A 82 -14.69 -10.26 0.53
CA ALA A 82 -15.15 -10.14 -0.85
C ALA A 82 -14.41 -10.83 -1.99
N LYS A 83 -15.20 -11.05 -3.05
CA LYS A 83 -14.82 -11.62 -4.35
C LYS A 83 -13.74 -10.81 -5.06
N CYS A 84 -12.51 -10.83 -4.57
CA CYS A 84 -11.35 -10.50 -5.38
C CYS A 84 -11.07 -11.68 -6.33
N LYS A 85 -10.55 -11.42 -7.54
CA LYS A 85 -10.09 -12.48 -8.47
C LYS A 85 -9.18 -13.50 -7.76
N ARG A 86 -8.48 -13.07 -6.70
CA ARG A 86 -7.71 -13.91 -5.78
C ARG A 86 -8.13 -13.63 -4.33
N ARG A 87 -8.26 -14.68 -3.51
CA ARG A 87 -8.66 -14.56 -2.10
C ARG A 87 -7.50 -14.04 -1.26
N VAL A 88 -7.63 -12.84 -0.70
CA VAL A 88 -6.70 -12.26 0.28
C VAL A 88 -7.45 -11.94 1.58
N SER A 89 -6.75 -11.97 2.71
CA SER A 89 -7.35 -11.69 4.03
C SER A 89 -6.97 -10.29 4.52
N PHE A 90 -7.85 -9.68 5.30
CA PHE A 90 -7.63 -8.40 5.95
C PHE A 90 -7.82 -8.53 7.47
N LEU A 91 -7.19 -7.64 8.21
CA LEU A 91 -7.46 -7.42 9.64
C LEU A 91 -8.12 -6.06 9.79
N LEU A 92 -9.14 -5.96 10.64
CA LEU A 92 -9.79 -4.67 10.87
C LEU A 92 -8.94 -3.83 11.80
N VAL A 93 -8.88 -2.54 11.51
CA VAL A 93 -8.19 -1.56 12.36
C VAL A 93 -9.03 -0.32 12.53
N GLN A 94 -8.77 0.40 13.62
CA GLN A 94 -9.26 1.76 13.85
C GLN A 94 -8.26 2.74 13.22
N ALA A 95 -8.26 2.79 11.89
CA ALA A 95 -7.42 3.69 11.09
C ALA A 95 -8.18 4.07 9.82
N SER A 96 -7.76 5.16 9.16
CA SER A 96 -8.40 5.67 7.95
C SER A 96 -7.89 5.03 6.65
N GLU A 97 -6.65 4.56 6.64
CA GLU A 97 -6.01 4.03 5.43
C GLU A 97 -6.23 2.52 5.27
N VAL A 98 -6.50 2.11 4.03
CA VAL A 98 -6.40 0.70 3.61
C VAL A 98 -4.94 0.38 3.35
N ILE A 99 -4.43 -0.70 3.94
CA ILE A 99 -3.05 -1.14 3.76
C ILE A 99 -3.02 -2.50 3.08
N LEU A 100 -2.30 -2.59 1.97
CA LEU A 100 -2.00 -3.81 1.24
C LEU A 100 -0.58 -4.25 1.55
N GLY A 101 -0.48 -5.25 2.42
CA GLY A 101 0.78 -5.82 2.84
C GLY A 101 1.26 -6.96 1.93
N ARG A 102 2.21 -7.72 2.45
CA ARG A 102 2.76 -8.92 1.81
C ARG A 102 1.71 -9.93 1.30
N PRO A 103 0.59 -10.20 1.99
CA PRO A 103 -0.42 -11.11 1.45
C PRO A 103 -0.99 -10.65 0.10
N PHE A 104 -1.21 -9.34 -0.09
CA PHE A 104 -1.59 -8.79 -1.39
C PHE A 104 -0.45 -8.93 -2.41
N LEU A 105 0.76 -8.52 -2.04
CA LEU A 105 1.92 -8.59 -2.95
C LEU A 105 2.16 -10.00 -3.46
N PHE A 106 2.06 -11.01 -2.58
CA PHE A 106 2.24 -12.42 -2.96
C PHE A 106 1.05 -12.96 -3.75
N ALA A 107 -0.18 -12.58 -3.40
CA ALA A 107 -1.35 -13.03 -4.12
C ALA A 107 -1.35 -12.50 -5.56
N PHE A 108 -0.88 -11.28 -5.80
CA PHE A 108 -0.88 -10.63 -7.12
C PHE A 108 0.48 -10.60 -7.81
N TRP A 109 1.47 -11.29 -7.25
CA TRP A 109 2.84 -11.36 -7.80
C TRP A 109 3.40 -9.96 -8.06
N ALA A 110 3.11 -9.05 -7.13
CA ALA A 110 3.51 -7.68 -7.23
C ALA A 110 4.97 -7.53 -6.78
N GLY A 111 5.76 -6.85 -7.61
CA GLY A 111 7.16 -6.54 -7.36
C GLY A 111 7.37 -5.05 -7.20
N LEU A 112 8.07 -4.66 -6.13
CA LEU A 112 8.65 -3.34 -5.98
C LEU A 112 10.08 -3.39 -6.53
N ARG A 113 10.42 -2.47 -7.42
CA ARG A 113 11.75 -2.39 -8.04
C ARG A 113 12.24 -0.96 -8.11
N TYR A 114 13.53 -0.75 -7.91
CA TYR A 114 14.15 0.52 -8.19
C TYR A 114 14.42 0.66 -9.70
N ASP A 115 13.97 1.76 -10.28
CA ASP A 115 14.29 2.16 -11.65
C ASP A 115 15.42 3.20 -11.61
N SER A 116 16.59 2.82 -12.14
CA SER A 116 17.78 3.67 -12.12
C SER A 116 17.68 4.87 -13.08
N ALA A 117 16.91 4.76 -14.15
CA ALA A 117 16.72 5.87 -15.10
C ALA A 117 15.81 6.94 -14.50
N ARG A 118 14.80 6.51 -13.73
CA ARG A 118 13.85 7.40 -13.05
C ARG A 118 14.29 7.81 -11.64
N ARG A 119 15.24 7.07 -11.06
CA ARG A 119 15.68 7.20 -9.65
C ARG A 119 14.52 7.07 -8.65
N GLU A 120 13.60 6.17 -8.96
CA GLU A 120 12.32 5.98 -8.26
C GLU A 120 12.03 4.49 -8.01
N GLU A 121 11.33 4.19 -6.91
CA GLU A 121 10.68 2.89 -6.74
C GLU A 121 9.43 2.77 -7.63
N ILE A 122 9.28 1.65 -8.31
CA ILE A 122 8.17 1.32 -9.18
C ILE A 122 7.49 0.05 -8.69
N LEU A 123 6.16 0.10 -8.57
CA LEU A 123 5.30 -1.06 -8.39
C LEU A 123 4.98 -1.69 -9.75
N SER A 124 5.21 -3.00 -9.85
CA SER A 124 4.77 -3.83 -10.96
C SER A 124 3.85 -4.93 -10.43
N VAL A 125 2.81 -5.27 -11.17
CA VAL A 125 1.89 -6.36 -10.82
C VAL A 125 1.89 -7.32 -11.98
N VAL A 126 2.26 -8.58 -11.76
CA VAL A 126 2.17 -9.61 -12.79
C VAL A 126 0.75 -10.16 -12.75
N ASP A 127 -0.09 -9.57 -13.56
CA ASP A 127 -1.39 -10.13 -13.86
C ASP A 127 -1.20 -11.45 -14.69
N SER A 128 -2.20 -12.34 -14.68
CA SER A 128 -2.24 -13.53 -15.54
C SER A 128 -3.28 -13.39 -16.69
N GLN A 129 -3.66 -12.16 -17.04
CA GLN A 129 -4.70 -11.76 -18.00
C GLN A 129 -4.45 -10.46 -18.84
N GLY A 130 -3.28 -9.82 -18.83
CA GLY A 130 -3.07 -8.43 -19.24
C GLY A 130 -3.48 -7.40 -18.19
#